data_AF-A0A8K0H5N5-F1
#
_entry.id   AF-A0A8K0H5N5-F1
#
_cell.length_a   1.000
_cell.length_b   1.000
_cell.length_c   1.000
_cell.angle_alpha   90.00
_cell.angle_beta   90.00
_cell.angle_gamma   90.00
#
_symmetry.space_group_name_H-M   'P 1'
#
loop_
_entity.id
_entity.type
_entity.pdbx_description
1 polymer ?
#
loop_
_entity_poly.entity_id
_entity_poly.type
_entity_poly.pdbx_seq_one_letter_code
_entity_poly.pdbx_strand_id
1 'polypeptide(L)'
;MEERVRESPVVPDSVMDSINRTLINVEEVRAHLPEFLSLFDPEVLAEMPPLQRAQSLLLLAKVTSTLFAVRLRCSGVHPDEHPVKSELVGLLMLCFVFNV
;
A
#
# COMPACT_ATOMS: atom_id res chain seq x y z
N MET A 1 7.06 -46.61 21.56
CA MET A 1 6.97 -45.80 20.33
C MET A 1 6.04 -44.65 20.68
N GLU A 2 6.60 -43.56 21.23
CA GLU A 2 5.81 -42.41 21.66
C GLU A 2 5.44 -41.58 20.43
N GLU A 3 4.17 -41.68 20.06
CA GLU A 3 3.55 -40.89 19.01
C GLU A 3 3.41 -39.45 19.52
N ARG A 4 4.36 -38.59 19.15
CA ARG A 4 4.25 -37.14 19.31
C ARG A 4 3.10 -36.67 18.42
N VAL A 5 1.89 -36.60 18.98
CA VAL A 5 0.78 -35.83 18.43
C VAL A 5 1.30 -34.41 18.21
N ARG A 6 1.54 -34.05 16.96
CA ARG A 6 1.82 -32.68 16.57
C ARG A 6 0.50 -31.94 16.66
N GLU A 7 0.20 -31.40 17.83
CA GLU A 7 -0.85 -30.42 17.99
C GLU A 7 -0.48 -29.22 17.12
N SER A 8 -1.07 -29.14 15.93
CA SER A 8 -1.10 -27.90 15.16
C SER A 8 -1.75 -26.84 16.04
N PRO A 9 -1.08 -25.71 16.32
CA PRO A 9 -1.62 -24.69 17.20
C PRO A 9 -2.95 -24.22 16.63
N VAL A 10 -4.03 -24.41 17.41
CA VAL A 10 -5.36 -23.92 17.07
C VAL A 10 -5.27 -22.41 16.88
N VAL A 11 -5.49 -21.94 15.65
CA VAL A 11 -5.50 -20.51 15.34
C VAL A 11 -6.73 -19.90 16.02
N PRO A 12 -6.58 -18.85 16.85
CA PRO A 12 -7.71 -18.22 17.51
C PRO A 12 -8.70 -17.62 16.49
N ASP A 13 -10.00 -17.71 16.76
CA ASP A 13 -11.05 -17.17 15.88
C ASP A 13 -10.86 -15.67 15.61
N SER A 14 -10.38 -14.91 16.60
CA SER A 14 -10.07 -13.49 16.46
C SER A 14 -9.01 -13.19 15.40
N VAL A 15 -8.06 -14.12 15.20
CA VAL A 15 -7.04 -14.02 14.15
C VAL A 15 -7.68 -14.30 12.79
N MET A 16 -8.54 -15.32 12.71
CA MET A 16 -9.26 -15.67 11.48
C MET A 16 -10.19 -14.54 11.03
N ASP A 17 -10.93 -13.93 11.95
CA ASP A 17 -11.78 -12.78 11.68
C ASP A 17 -10.97 -11.58 11.16
N SER A 18 -9.80 -11.33 11.76
CA SER A 18 -8.91 -10.25 11.33
C SER A 18 -8.39 -10.49 9.92
N ILE A 19 -8.01 -11.73 9.58
CA ILE A 19 -7.57 -12.11 8.23
C ILE A 19 -8.72 -11.93 7.23
N ASN A 20 -9.92 -12.41 7.55
CA ASN A 20 -11.09 -12.28 6.67
C ASN A 20 -11.42 -10.82 6.39
N ARG A 21 -11.38 -9.95 7.42
CA ARG A 21 -11.57 -8.51 7.26
C ARG A 21 -10.49 -7.88 6.39
N THR A 22 -9.22 -8.24 6.61
CA THR A 22 -8.13 -7.74 5.77
C THR A 22 -8.29 -8.19 4.32
N LEU A 23 -8.70 -9.43 4.07
CA LEU A 23 -8.95 -9.94 2.73
C LEU A 23 -10.05 -9.16 2.01
N ILE A 24 -11.18 -8.90 2.68
CA ILE A 24 -12.27 -8.09 2.14
C ILE A 24 -11.77 -6.69 1.76
N ASN A 25 -11.01 -6.03 2.65
CA ASN A 25 -10.46 -4.70 2.39
C ASN A 25 -9.49 -4.70 1.20
N VAL A 26 -8.66 -5.75 1.05
CA VAL A 26 -7.72 -5.87 -0.07
C VAL A 26 -8.46 -6.08 -1.40
N GLU A 27 -9.52 -6.88 -1.40
CA GLU A 27 -10.35 -7.08 -2.60
C GLU A 27 -11.12 -5.81 -2.98
N GLU A 28 -11.59 -5.03 -2.01
CA GLU A 28 -12.19 -3.72 -2.28
C GLU A 28 -11.18 -2.75 -2.91
N VAL A 29 -9.96 -2.68 -2.37
CA VAL A 29 -8.88 -1.88 -2.96
C VAL A 29 -8.56 -2.38 -4.37
N ARG A 30 -8.46 -3.70 -4.59
CA ARG A 30 -8.22 -4.29 -5.92
C ARG A 30 -9.29 -3.89 -6.92
N ALA A 31 -10.56 -3.81 -6.51
CA ALA A 31 -11.66 -3.45 -7.39
C ALA A 31 -11.59 -1.97 -7.85
N HIS A 32 -11.26 -1.05 -6.94
CA HIS A 32 -11.31 0.40 -7.22
C HIS A 32 -9.97 0.98 -7.72
N LEU A 33 -8.84 0.33 -7.41
CA LEU A 33 -7.52 0.86 -7.75
C LEU A 33 -7.31 1.07 -9.26
N PRO A 34 -7.76 0.19 -10.19
CA PRO A 34 -7.59 0.42 -11.62
C PRO A 34 -8.31 1.68 -12.12
N GLU A 35 -9.53 1.92 -11.64
CA GLU A 35 -10.29 3.13 -11.96
C GLU A 35 -9.62 4.37 -11.36
N PHE A 36 -9.15 4.29 -10.12
CA PHE A 36 -8.37 5.37 -9.52
C PHE A 36 -7.11 5.70 -10.33
N LEU A 37 -6.37 4.69 -10.80
CA LEU A 37 -5.13 4.87 -11.57
C LEU A 37 -5.38 5.44 -12.97
N SER A 38 -6.53 5.18 -13.59
CA SER A 38 -6.85 5.75 -14.91
C SER A 38 -6.99 7.28 -14.87
N LEU A 39 -7.28 7.86 -13.70
CA LEU A 39 -7.34 9.31 -13.48
C LEU A 39 -5.96 10.00 -13.51
N PHE A 40 -4.87 9.23 -13.42
CA PHE A 40 -3.49 9.73 -13.42
C PHE A 40 -2.84 9.69 -14.81
N ASP A 41 -3.65 9.75 -15.87
CA ASP A 41 -3.15 9.90 -17.23
C ASP A 41 -2.34 11.21 -17.37
N PRO A 42 -1.13 11.18 -17.99
CA PRO A 42 -0.28 12.37 -18.12
C PRO A 42 -0.96 13.55 -18.83
N GLU A 43 -1.79 13.30 -19.83
CA GLU A 43 -2.51 14.35 -20.56
C GLU A 43 -3.60 14.96 -19.67
N VAL A 44 -4.32 14.13 -18.91
CA VAL A 44 -5.33 14.58 -17.94
C VAL A 44 -4.69 15.42 -16.82
N LEU A 45 -3.52 15.00 -16.34
CA LEU A 45 -2.77 15.74 -15.33
C LEU A 45 -2.21 17.06 -15.88
N ALA A 46 -1.82 17.11 -17.16
CA ALA A 46 -1.32 18.33 -17.81
C ALA A 46 -2.38 19.44 -17.86
N GLU A 47 -3.65 19.08 -18.05
CA GLU A 47 -4.79 20.02 -18.04
C GLU A 47 -5.09 20.62 -16.64
N MET A 48 -4.59 20.01 -15.55
CA MET A 48 -4.85 20.49 -14.19
C MET A 48 -4.00 21.72 -13.82
N PRO A 49 -4.53 22.67 -13.00
CA PRO A 49 -3.71 23.73 -12.40
C PRO A 49 -2.55 23.15 -11.59
N PRO A 50 -1.38 23.82 -11.52
CA PRO A 50 -0.17 23.28 -10.89
C PRO A 50 -0.39 22.78 -9.45
N LEU A 51 -1.14 23.52 -8.64
CA LEU A 51 -1.45 23.11 -7.27
C LEU A 51 -2.28 21.82 -7.21
N GLN A 52 -3.31 21.71 -8.06
CA GLN A 52 -4.18 20.54 -8.11
C GLN A 52 -3.41 19.32 -8.64
N ARG A 53 -2.57 19.53 -9.66
CA ARG A 53 -1.67 18.48 -10.18
C ARG A 53 -0.73 17.95 -9.10
N ALA A 54 -0.09 18.84 -8.33
CA ALA A 54 0.80 18.46 -7.24
C ALA A 54 0.04 17.69 -6.14
N GLN A 55 -1.18 18.10 -5.79
CA GLN A 55 -2.03 17.39 -4.83
C GLN A 55 -2.43 15.99 -5.31
N SER A 56 -2.81 15.85 -6.58
CA SER A 56 -3.10 14.56 -7.20
C SER A 56 -1.88 13.65 -7.13
N LEU A 57 -0.71 14.12 -7.58
CA LEU A 57 0.54 13.34 -7.56
C LEU A 57 0.96 12.94 -6.13
N LEU A 58 0.77 13.84 -5.16
CA LEU A 58 0.98 13.54 -3.75
C LEU A 58 0.03 12.44 -3.25
N LEU A 59 -1.24 12.49 -3.66
CA LEU A 59 -2.21 11.44 -3.32
C LEU A 59 -1.79 10.09 -3.89
N LEU A 60 -1.38 10.04 -5.17
CA LEU A 60 -0.86 8.82 -5.80
C LEU A 60 0.36 8.28 -5.03
N ALA A 61 1.32 9.13 -4.72
CA ALA A 61 2.50 8.76 -3.93
C ALA A 61 2.11 8.16 -2.56
N LYS A 62 1.13 8.76 -1.87
CA LYS A 62 0.63 8.25 -0.57
C LYS A 62 -0.08 6.90 -0.71
N VAL A 63 -0.86 6.69 -1.76
CA VAL A 63 -1.51 5.41 -2.05
C VAL A 63 -0.46 4.32 -2.30
N THR A 64 0.50 4.56 -3.20
CA THR A 64 1.58 3.61 -3.51
C THR A 64 2.41 3.28 -2.26
N SER A 65 2.75 4.30 -1.47
CA SER A 65 3.46 4.16 -0.18
C SER A 65 2.73 3.25 0.80
N THR A 66 1.41 3.46 0.93
CA THR A 66 0.57 2.71 1.85
C THR A 66 0.44 1.26 1.40
N LEU A 67 0.20 1.00 0.11
CA LEU A 67 0.11 -0.34 -0.45
C LEU A 67 1.43 -1.11 -0.27
N PHE A 68 2.56 -0.44 -0.48
CA PHE A 68 3.87 -1.04 -0.26
C PHE A 68 4.10 -1.38 1.22
N ALA A 69 3.73 -0.49 2.14
CA ALA A 69 3.83 -0.76 3.58
C ALA A 69 2.94 -1.94 4.02
N VAL A 70 1.73 -2.06 3.47
CA VAL A 70 0.85 -3.21 3.71
C VAL A 70 1.50 -4.50 3.19
N ARG A 71 2.06 -4.48 1.98
CA ARG A 71 2.78 -5.63 1.41
C ARG A 71 3.93 -6.07 2.31
N LEU A 72 4.76 -5.14 2.81
CA LEU A 72 5.86 -5.46 3.72
C LEU A 72 5.36 -6.14 5.00
N ARG A 73 4.31 -5.57 5.63
CA ARG A 73 3.71 -6.14 6.85
C ARG A 73 3.15 -7.54 6.62
N CYS A 74 2.46 -7.76 5.50
CA CYS A 74 1.97 -9.09 5.11
C CYS A 74 3.10 -10.09 4.80
N SER A 75 4.30 -9.60 4.47
CA SER A 75 5.50 -10.42 4.24
C SER A 75 6.28 -10.71 5.53
N GLY A 76 5.84 -10.18 6.68
CA GLY A 76 6.55 -10.28 7.95
C GLY A 76 7.72 -9.29 8.10
N VAL A 77 7.85 -8.31 7.20
CA VAL A 77 8.90 -7.28 7.25
C VAL A 77 8.34 -6.00 7.86
N HIS A 78 9.03 -5.44 8.86
CA HIS A 78 8.63 -4.18 9.46
C HIS A 78 8.94 -3.01 8.51
N PRO A 79 7.97 -2.14 8.16
CA PRO A 79 8.17 -1.08 7.17
C PRO A 79 9.20 -0.01 7.59
N ASP A 80 9.48 0.13 8.89
CA ASP A 80 10.52 1.05 9.40
C ASP A 80 11.94 0.49 9.31
N GLU A 81 12.09 -0.83 9.14
CA GLU A 81 13.39 -1.51 8.97
C GLU A 81 13.77 -1.66 7.48
N HIS A 82 12.85 -1.35 6.57
CA HIS A 82 13.07 -1.49 5.13
C HIS A 82 13.70 -0.22 4.51
N PRO A 83 14.78 -0.32 3.71
CA PRO A 83 15.47 0.83 3.12
C PRO A 83 14.59 1.67 2.19
N VAL A 84 13.47 1.12 1.71
CA VAL A 84 12.46 1.86 0.92
C VAL A 84 11.91 3.07 1.67
N LYS A 85 11.95 3.14 3.01
CA LYS A 85 11.50 4.35 3.72
C LYS A 85 12.23 5.61 3.23
N SER A 86 13.53 5.52 2.96
CA SER A 86 14.32 6.63 2.41
C SER A 86 14.00 6.91 0.94
N GLU A 87 13.73 5.88 0.15
CA GLU A 87 13.33 6.02 -1.27
C GLU A 87 11.93 6.61 -1.43
N LEU A 88 11.02 6.27 -0.52
CA LEU A 88 9.63 6.76 -0.50
C LEU A 88 9.55 8.24 -0.11
N VAL A 89 10.36 8.63 0.88
CA VAL A 89 10.62 10.05 1.19
C VAL A 89 11.29 10.74 0.00
N GLY A 90 12.23 10.07 -0.67
CA GLY A 90 12.87 10.55 -1.90
C GLY A 90 11.87 10.80 -3.04
N LEU A 91 10.93 9.88 -3.28
CA LEU A 91 9.85 10.02 -4.28
C LEU A 91 8.91 11.18 -3.93
N LEU A 92 8.51 11.30 -2.66
CA LEU A 92 7.71 12.43 -2.18
C LEU A 92 8.44 13.77 -2.40
N MET A 93 9.76 13.79 -2.20
CA MET A 93 10.58 14.98 -2.42
C MET A 93 10.77 15.29 -3.92
N LEU A 94 10.94 14.27 -4.76
CA LEU A 94 11.07 14.41 -6.22
C LEU A 94 9.80 14.99 -6.86
N CYS A 95 8.61 14.55 -6.43
CA CYS A 95 7.35 15.15 -6.85
C CYS A 95 7.26 16.64 -6.52
N PHE A 96 7.90 17.06 -5.43
CA PHE A 96 7.96 18.48 -5.01
C PHE A 96 8.99 19.28 -5.81
N VAL A 97 10.13 18.67 -6.16
CA VAL A 97 11.25 19.34 -6.84
C VAL A 97 11.04 19.47 -8.35
N PHE A 98 10.35 18.52 -9.01
CA PHE A 98 10.12 18.54 -10.46
C PHE A 98 8.84 19.29 -10.90
N ASN A 99 8.06 19.88 -9.98
CA ASN A 99 6.83 20.63 -10.30
C ASN A 99 6.82 22.10 -9.79
N VAL A 100 8.01 22.65 -9.46
CA VAL A 100 8.24 24.10 -9.28
C VAL A 100 9.06 24.63 -10.44
#